data_AF-A0A8S2VUE9-F1
#
_entry.id   AF-A0A8S2VUE9-F1
#
_cell.length_a   1.000
_cell.length_b   1.000
_cell.length_c   1.000
_cell.angle_alpha   90.00
_cell.angle_beta   90.00
_cell.angle_gamma   90.00
#
_symmetry.space_group_name_H-M   'P 1'
#
loop_
_entity.id
_entity.type
_entity.pdbx_description
1 polymer ?
#
loop_
_entity_poly.entity_id
_entity_poly.type
_entity_poly.pdbx_seq_one_letter_code
_entity_poly.pdbx_strand_id
1 'polypeptide(L)'
;MSALEFYCPGCSYSSPYLKKYLIHLTSTHGTNKHFIVSCPLCNSTFSSARSFSTHISSRHKRRLNDDVENGSVELLDNLVNDRTVFNEMEESAGEGVEEEEDQQQREHAQQNNDSTTSFIKRILHFLFTLQSLYFVSEAAISYVAMNLADILEWILNHNDVVQSAVMLLRQMSNVNHRLTKMKQYFGYSCPQNDSLQVPIRNNKSINVKWSFIPFLENLGNFLKLPEVQADLNRLAVSTNEVMTDVHDGYFASSHPAFKDPTFLKIELNSDDLNITNAVSHKSHKVFFIYWTLLNLKRDHRSGQVSKRLVAACDSAALKYDLLDRVVGDFLDGVKTLCTTGLRVMSAGVEKIYFGGLFFTLGDYPAQQSIHGRKESVAAKKFCPCCDVAADNYIDSIDQVINSS
;
A
#
# COMPACT_ATOMS: atom_id res chain seq x y z
N MET A 1 -10.15 14.27 -50.52
CA MET A 1 -11.10 14.66 -49.45
C MET A 1 -10.29 15.41 -48.41
N SER A 2 -10.66 16.65 -48.07
CA SER A 2 -9.93 17.44 -47.06
C SER A 2 -9.99 16.72 -45.71
N ALA A 3 -8.83 16.45 -45.09
CA ALA A 3 -8.78 15.89 -43.74
C ALA A 3 -9.50 16.85 -42.78
N LEU A 4 -10.45 16.33 -42.00
CA LEU A 4 -11.18 17.10 -41.00
C LEU A 4 -10.22 17.36 -39.83
N GLU A 5 -9.79 18.61 -39.63
CA GLU A 5 -8.92 18.97 -38.51
C GLU A 5 -9.76 19.40 -37.30
N PHE A 6 -9.47 18.85 -36.12
CA PHE A 6 -10.16 19.14 -34.86
C PHE A 6 -9.42 20.22 -34.08
N TYR A 7 -10.06 21.35 -33.82
CA TYR A 7 -9.48 22.47 -33.08
C TYR A 7 -10.02 22.54 -31.65
N CYS A 8 -9.13 22.74 -30.68
CA CYS A 8 -9.53 22.97 -29.30
C CYS A 8 -10.08 24.39 -29.14
N PRO A 9 -11.30 24.57 -28.57
CA PRO A 9 -11.84 25.90 -28.33
C PRO A 9 -11.17 26.61 -27.13
N GLY A 10 -10.41 25.89 -26.30
CA GLY A 10 -9.81 26.39 -25.06
C GLY A 10 -8.30 26.66 -25.14
N CYS A 11 -7.62 26.30 -26.23
CA CYS A 11 -6.20 26.57 -26.45
C CYS A 11 -5.81 26.43 -27.93
N SER A 12 -4.55 26.65 -28.29
CA SER A 12 -4.04 26.57 -29.67
C SER A 12 -3.83 25.14 -30.20
N TYR A 13 -4.33 24.10 -29.51
CA TYR A 13 -4.15 22.71 -29.94
C TYR A 13 -5.07 22.35 -31.10
N SER A 14 -4.52 21.76 -32.17
CA SER A 14 -5.26 21.09 -33.23
C SER A 14 -4.77 19.66 -33.43
N SER A 15 -5.65 18.79 -33.91
CA SER A 15 -5.26 17.45 -34.33
C SER A 15 -6.13 16.95 -35.46
N PRO A 16 -5.57 16.24 -36.46
CA PRO A 16 -6.37 15.54 -37.45
C PRO A 16 -7.01 14.25 -36.91
N TYR A 17 -6.60 13.79 -35.71
CA TYR A 17 -7.09 12.55 -35.10
C TYR A 17 -8.03 12.85 -33.94
N LEU A 18 -9.25 12.31 -34.00
CA LEU A 18 -10.27 12.50 -32.97
C LEU A 18 -9.81 11.93 -31.63
N LYS A 19 -9.08 10.80 -31.65
CA LYS A 19 -8.54 10.17 -30.43
C LYS A 19 -7.55 11.08 -29.68
N LYS A 20 -6.63 11.73 -30.40
CA LYS A 20 -5.66 12.67 -29.81
C LYS A 20 -6.34 13.92 -29.29
N TYR A 21 -7.32 14.44 -30.03
CA TYR A 21 -8.18 15.54 -29.60
C TYR A 21 -8.92 15.26 -28.28
N LEU A 22 -9.47 14.04 -28.11
CA LEU A 22 -10.16 13.66 -26.87
C LEU A 22 -9.21 13.55 -25.68
N ILE A 23 -8.04 12.92 -25.87
CA ILE A 23 -7.02 12.83 -24.82
C ILE A 23 -6.62 14.23 -24.36
N HIS A 24 -6.38 15.15 -25.29
CA HIS A 24 -6.05 16.54 -24.98
C HIS A 24 -7.17 17.21 -24.16
N LEU A 25 -8.43 17.13 -24.58
CA LEU A 25 -9.55 17.75 -23.86
C LEU A 25 -9.71 17.20 -22.44
N THR A 26 -9.59 15.89 -22.25
CA THR A 26 -9.74 15.27 -20.92
C THR A 26 -8.55 15.58 -20.02
N SER A 27 -7.32 15.56 -20.54
CA SER A 27 -6.09 15.78 -19.77
C SER A 27 -5.83 17.25 -19.45
N THR A 28 -6.13 18.16 -20.38
CA THR A 28 -5.77 19.59 -20.26
C THR A 28 -6.91 20.42 -19.69
N HIS A 29 -8.16 20.06 -20.00
CA HIS A 29 -9.33 20.87 -19.62
C HIS A 29 -10.34 20.12 -18.74
N GLY A 30 -10.15 18.82 -18.47
CA GLY A 30 -11.11 17.99 -17.74
C GLY A 30 -11.36 18.40 -16.28
N THR A 31 -10.47 19.18 -15.68
CA THR A 31 -10.59 19.73 -14.31
C THR A 31 -11.07 21.18 -14.27
N ASN A 32 -11.29 21.82 -15.42
CA ASN A 32 -11.72 23.22 -15.48
C ASN A 32 -13.21 23.36 -15.07
N LYS A 33 -13.49 24.19 -14.06
CA LYS A 33 -14.86 24.46 -13.57
C LYS A 33 -15.77 25.15 -14.59
N HIS A 34 -15.20 25.76 -15.63
CA HIS A 34 -15.94 26.39 -16.74
C HIS A 34 -15.82 25.62 -18.06
N PHE A 35 -15.59 24.30 -17.99
CA PHE A 35 -15.49 23.46 -19.17
C PHE A 35 -16.81 23.45 -19.96
N ILE A 36 -16.76 23.92 -21.21
CA ILE A 36 -17.85 23.82 -22.18
C ILE A 36 -17.23 23.42 -23.51
N VAL A 37 -17.66 22.29 -24.09
CA VAL A 37 -17.19 21.82 -25.39
C VAL A 37 -18.36 21.39 -26.26
N SER A 38 -18.32 21.76 -27.54
CA SER A 38 -19.29 21.32 -28.54
C SER A 38 -18.70 20.17 -29.37
N CYS A 39 -19.51 19.14 -29.60
CA CYS A 39 -19.13 18.02 -30.46
C CYS A 39 -19.00 18.50 -31.91
N PRO A 40 -17.84 18.37 -32.56
CA PRO A 40 -17.64 18.83 -33.94
C PRO A 40 -18.37 17.94 -34.98
N LEU A 41 -18.90 16.79 -34.56
CA LEU A 41 -19.58 15.83 -35.44
C LEU A 41 -21.11 15.93 -35.39
N CYS A 42 -21.68 16.51 -34.32
CA CYS A 42 -23.13 16.60 -34.15
C CYS A 42 -23.61 17.85 -33.38
N ASN A 43 -22.72 18.81 -33.13
CA ASN A 43 -22.99 20.09 -32.45
C ASN A 43 -23.67 20.00 -31.07
N SER A 44 -23.62 18.84 -30.40
CA SER A 44 -24.08 18.69 -29.02
C SER A 44 -23.06 19.28 -28.04
N THR A 45 -23.53 20.06 -27.06
CA THR A 45 -22.65 20.77 -26.09
C THR A 45 -22.61 20.06 -24.75
N PHE A 46 -21.43 20.01 -24.12
CA PHE A 46 -21.19 19.31 -22.86
C PHE A 46 -20.46 20.20 -21.86
N SER A 47 -20.89 20.16 -20.60
CA SER A 47 -20.30 20.89 -19.48
C SER A 47 -19.29 20.07 -18.67
N SER A 48 -18.99 18.83 -19.09
CA SER A 48 -17.93 18.01 -18.49
C SER A 48 -17.23 17.15 -19.54
N ALA A 49 -15.91 16.97 -19.38
CA ALA A 49 -15.11 16.14 -20.28
C ALA A 49 -15.56 14.68 -20.25
N ARG A 50 -16.01 14.17 -19.10
CA ARG A 50 -16.50 12.80 -18.96
C ARG A 50 -17.79 12.57 -19.75
N SER A 51 -18.76 13.49 -19.67
CA SER A 51 -19.99 13.40 -20.47
C SER A 51 -19.70 13.47 -21.97
N PHE A 52 -18.74 14.30 -22.37
CA PHE A 52 -18.29 14.38 -23.76
C PHE A 52 -17.64 13.08 -24.24
N SER A 53 -16.71 12.49 -23.47
CA SER A 53 -16.07 11.22 -23.84
C SER A 53 -17.07 10.07 -23.98
N THR A 54 -18.05 9.97 -23.08
CA THR A 54 -19.14 8.97 -23.16
C THR A 54 -20.04 9.20 -24.38
N HIS A 55 -20.31 10.46 -24.74
CA HIS A 55 -21.06 10.78 -25.95
C HIS A 55 -20.32 10.34 -27.21
N ILE A 56 -19.02 10.64 -27.33
CA ILE A 56 -18.23 10.29 -28.50
C ILE A 56 -18.10 8.77 -28.65
N SER A 57 -17.86 8.04 -27.55
CA SER A 57 -17.78 6.58 -27.57
C SER A 57 -19.10 5.89 -27.90
N SER A 58 -20.24 6.50 -27.58
CA SER A 58 -21.57 5.94 -27.84
C SER A 58 -22.16 6.31 -29.20
N ARG A 59 -21.95 7.55 -29.68
CA ARG A 59 -22.58 8.07 -30.90
C ARG A 59 -21.64 8.17 -32.10
N HIS A 60 -20.34 8.19 -31.87
CA HIS A 60 -19.33 8.40 -32.92
C HIS A 60 -18.26 7.29 -32.95
N LYS A 61 -18.58 6.11 -32.41
CA LYS A 61 -17.71 4.92 -32.37
C LYS A 61 -17.08 4.55 -33.73
N ARG A 62 -17.81 4.75 -34.83
CA ARG A 62 -17.31 4.47 -36.19
C ARG A 62 -16.11 5.35 -36.56
N ARG A 63 -16.15 6.64 -36.23
CA ARG A 63 -15.05 7.59 -36.48
C ARG A 63 -13.86 7.38 -35.54
N LEU A 64 -14.11 6.90 -34.32
CA LEU A 64 -13.04 6.48 -33.40
C LEU A 64 -12.25 5.29 -33.93
N ASN A 65 -12.89 4.39 -34.67
CA ASN A 65 -12.26 3.20 -35.24
C ASN A 65 -11.51 3.50 -36.56
N ASP A 66 -11.98 4.47 -37.36
CA ASP A 66 -11.27 4.91 -38.58
C ASP A 66 -9.86 5.49 -38.26
N ASP A 67 -9.65 6.01 -37.04
CA ASP A 67 -8.34 6.50 -36.55
C ASP A 67 -7.38 5.36 -36.12
N VAL A 68 -7.86 4.11 -36.01
CA VAL A 68 -7.09 2.96 -35.49
C VAL A 68 -6.28 2.26 -36.59
N GLU A 69 -6.71 2.33 -37.85
CA GLU A 69 -5.98 1.70 -38.97
C GLU A 69 -4.68 2.44 -39.36
N ASN A 70 -4.40 3.63 -38.80
CA ASN A 70 -3.21 4.43 -39.12
C ASN A 70 -2.28 4.72 -37.92
N GLY A 71 -2.24 3.84 -36.92
CA GLY A 71 -1.13 3.75 -35.96
C GLY A 71 -1.46 4.11 -34.51
N SER A 72 -0.92 3.27 -33.59
CA SER A 72 -0.95 3.31 -32.12
C SER A 72 -2.15 2.65 -31.39
N VAL A 73 -2.06 1.32 -31.28
CA VAL A 73 -2.53 0.48 -30.15
C VAL A 73 -1.51 0.71 -29.01
N GLU A 74 -1.76 0.83 -27.70
CA GLU A 74 -2.74 0.32 -26.73
C GLU A 74 -2.92 1.40 -25.63
N LEU A 75 -4.15 1.73 -25.23
CA LEU A 75 -4.40 2.51 -23.97
C LEU A 75 -5.89 2.62 -23.56
N LEU A 76 -6.79 1.84 -24.18
CA LEU A 76 -8.23 1.89 -23.84
C LEU A 76 -8.83 0.60 -23.31
N ASP A 77 -8.16 -0.55 -23.39
CA ASP A 77 -8.71 -1.79 -22.84
C ASP A 77 -8.80 -1.79 -21.30
N ASN A 78 -7.98 -0.97 -20.63
CA ASN A 78 -7.98 -0.83 -19.17
C ASN A 78 -9.06 0.11 -18.61
N LEU A 79 -9.93 0.68 -19.44
CA LEU A 79 -11.03 1.55 -18.97
C LEU A 79 -12.41 0.91 -19.06
N VAL A 80 -12.55 -0.32 -19.59
CA VAL A 80 -13.88 -0.96 -19.74
C VAL A 80 -13.95 -2.43 -19.30
N ASN A 81 -12.87 -3.21 -19.24
CA ASN A 81 -12.98 -4.65 -18.89
C ASN A 81 -12.44 -5.00 -17.51
N ASP A 82 -13.29 -4.79 -16.50
CA ASP A 82 -13.30 -5.57 -15.27
C ASP A 82 -14.02 -6.89 -15.55
N ARG A 83 -13.25 -7.96 -15.83
CA ARG A 83 -13.62 -9.39 -15.70
C ARG A 83 -12.43 -10.30 -16.08
N THR A 84 -11.87 -10.97 -15.06
CA THR A 84 -11.21 -12.29 -15.03
C THR A 84 -10.70 -12.92 -16.34
N VAL A 85 -9.42 -13.34 -16.36
CA VAL A 85 -8.96 -14.76 -16.42
C VAL A 85 -7.47 -14.81 -16.86
N PHE A 86 -6.67 -15.56 -16.08
CA PHE A 86 -5.34 -16.06 -16.42
C PHE A 86 -5.39 -17.00 -17.63
N ASN A 87 -4.40 -16.94 -18.52
CA ASN A 87 -3.84 -18.17 -19.09
C ASN A 87 -2.41 -17.96 -19.63
N GLU A 88 -1.61 -18.96 -19.35
CA GLU A 88 -0.23 -19.21 -19.76
C GLU A 88 -0.16 -19.65 -21.24
N MET A 89 0.98 -19.43 -21.90
CA MET A 89 1.62 -20.31 -22.90
C MET A 89 2.89 -19.62 -23.44
N GLU A 90 4.07 -20.16 -23.13
CA GLU A 90 4.89 -21.08 -23.94
C GLU A 90 5.68 -20.39 -25.05
N GLU A 91 7.00 -20.28 -24.82
CA GLU A 91 8.01 -19.92 -25.82
C GLU A 91 8.30 -21.13 -26.73
N SER A 92 8.38 -20.88 -28.03
CA SER A 92 9.02 -21.78 -28.97
C SER A 92 10.15 -21.05 -29.69
N ALA A 93 11.33 -21.67 -29.67
CA ALA A 93 12.57 -21.17 -30.22
C ALA A 93 12.58 -21.26 -31.76
N GLY A 94 13.09 -20.20 -32.39
CA GLY A 94 13.53 -20.20 -33.78
C GLY A 94 14.88 -19.50 -33.86
N GLU A 95 15.91 -20.26 -34.22
CA GLU A 95 17.30 -19.83 -34.38
C GLU A 95 17.50 -18.98 -35.65
N GLY A 96 18.41 -18.00 -35.57
CA GLY A 96 19.32 -17.71 -36.68
C GLY A 96 19.43 -16.27 -37.20
N VAL A 97 20.53 -15.62 -36.78
CA VAL A 97 21.38 -14.70 -37.58
C VAL A 97 20.99 -13.21 -37.67
N GLU A 98 21.04 -12.45 -36.57
CA GLU A 98 21.28 -10.97 -36.54
C GLU A 98 21.86 -10.51 -35.16
N GLU A 99 22.86 -11.21 -34.60
CA GLU A 99 23.16 -11.14 -33.14
C GLU A 99 24.05 -10.00 -32.62
N GLU A 100 24.77 -9.21 -33.43
CA GLU A 100 25.76 -8.24 -32.91
C GLU A 100 25.27 -6.77 -32.82
N GLU A 101 24.49 -6.27 -33.79
CA GLU A 101 23.90 -4.91 -33.71
C GLU A 101 22.72 -4.84 -32.74
N ASP A 102 22.01 -5.96 -32.62
CA ASP A 102 20.83 -6.10 -31.78
C ASP A 102 21.20 -6.19 -30.28
N GLN A 103 22.40 -6.69 -29.96
CA GLN A 103 22.92 -6.71 -28.59
C GLN A 103 23.27 -5.31 -28.07
N GLN A 104 23.93 -4.47 -28.88
CA GLN A 104 24.27 -3.09 -28.49
C GLN A 104 23.02 -2.20 -28.36
N GLN A 105 22.03 -2.39 -29.24
CA GLN A 105 20.75 -1.68 -29.13
C GLN A 105 19.95 -2.13 -27.90
N ARG A 106 19.94 -3.43 -27.58
CA ARG A 106 19.31 -3.97 -26.35
C ARG A 106 20.01 -3.46 -25.09
N GLU A 107 21.34 -3.44 -25.06
CA GLU A 107 22.11 -2.91 -23.91
C GLU A 107 21.87 -1.40 -23.71
N HIS A 108 21.84 -0.61 -24.78
CA HIS A 108 21.60 0.83 -24.71
C HIS A 108 20.13 1.16 -24.36
N ALA A 109 19.17 0.35 -24.83
CA ALA A 109 17.77 0.45 -24.43
C ALA A 109 17.57 0.05 -22.95
N GLN A 110 18.28 -0.96 -22.47
CA GLN A 110 18.21 -1.45 -21.09
C GLN A 110 18.85 -0.46 -20.11
N GLN A 111 20.00 0.15 -20.46
CA GLN A 111 20.60 1.23 -19.69
C GLN A 111 19.71 2.49 -19.61
N ASN A 112 19.05 2.86 -20.71
CA ASN A 112 18.11 3.99 -20.72
C ASN A 112 16.86 3.71 -19.86
N ASN A 113 16.38 2.47 -19.84
CA ASN A 113 15.23 2.06 -19.05
C ASN A 113 15.54 2.02 -17.54
N ASP A 114 16.75 1.58 -17.17
CA ASP A 114 17.23 1.60 -15.78
C ASP A 114 17.46 3.03 -15.27
N SER A 115 18.01 3.92 -16.10
CA SER A 115 18.16 5.34 -15.78
C SER A 115 16.81 6.02 -15.54
N THR A 116 15.84 5.78 -16.43
CA THR A 116 14.47 6.31 -16.32
C THR A 116 13.78 5.78 -15.05
N THR A 117 13.94 4.49 -14.76
CA THR A 117 13.40 3.86 -13.55
C THR A 117 14.02 4.44 -12.27
N SER A 118 15.34 4.64 -12.25
CA SER A 118 16.05 5.27 -11.14
C SER A 118 15.59 6.70 -10.90
N PHE A 119 15.40 7.48 -11.97
CA PHE A 119 14.88 8.84 -11.90
C PHE A 119 13.46 8.88 -11.31
N ILE A 120 12.56 8.03 -11.81
CA ILE A 120 11.19 7.92 -11.32
C ILE A 120 11.15 7.58 -9.83
N LYS A 121 11.97 6.61 -9.39
CA LYS A 121 12.10 6.25 -7.98
C LYS A 121 12.48 7.45 -7.13
N ARG A 122 13.44 8.28 -7.57
CA ARG A 122 13.87 9.48 -6.83
C ARG A 122 12.76 10.51 -6.70
N ILE A 123 12.00 10.77 -7.76
CA ILE A 123 10.89 11.73 -7.69
C ILE A 123 9.76 11.21 -6.80
N LEU A 124 9.39 9.94 -6.92
CA LEU A 124 8.39 9.34 -6.01
C LEU A 124 8.85 9.46 -4.57
N HIS A 125 10.08 9.06 -4.27
CA HIS A 125 10.64 9.19 -2.92
C HIS A 125 10.56 10.62 -2.41
N PHE A 126 10.91 11.63 -3.23
CA PHE A 126 10.79 13.04 -2.88
C PHE A 126 9.34 13.45 -2.56
N LEU A 127 8.39 13.16 -3.44
CA LEU A 127 6.98 13.52 -3.25
C LEU A 127 6.40 12.87 -1.99
N PHE A 128 6.72 11.61 -1.74
CA PHE A 128 6.27 10.92 -0.54
C PHE A 128 6.96 11.42 0.72
N THR A 129 8.23 11.80 0.65
CA THR A 129 8.93 12.43 1.78
C THR A 129 8.25 13.75 2.17
N LEU A 130 7.86 14.58 1.20
CA LEU A 130 7.06 15.79 1.46
C LEU A 130 5.73 15.46 2.16
N GLN A 131 5.04 14.42 1.69
CA GLN A 131 3.75 14.04 2.25
C GLN A 131 3.88 13.45 3.66
N SER A 132 4.86 12.58 3.89
CA SER A 132 4.97 11.78 5.12
C SER A 132 5.76 12.47 6.24
N LEU A 133 6.83 13.19 5.91
CA LEU A 133 7.68 13.85 6.91
C LEU A 133 7.29 15.31 7.14
N TYR A 134 6.79 15.97 6.10
CA TYR A 134 6.47 17.40 6.15
C TYR A 134 4.96 17.69 6.15
N PHE A 135 4.13 16.63 6.21
CA PHE A 135 2.67 16.71 6.28
C PHE A 135 2.05 17.59 5.17
N VAL A 136 2.70 17.62 4.00
CA VAL A 136 2.21 18.38 2.85
C VAL A 136 0.93 17.75 2.34
N SER A 137 -0.11 18.56 2.14
CA SER A 137 -1.43 18.07 1.74
C SER A 137 -1.41 17.41 0.36
N GLU A 138 -2.33 16.48 0.14
CA GLU A 138 -2.48 15.77 -1.13
C GLU A 138 -2.61 16.73 -2.32
N ALA A 139 -3.40 17.80 -2.17
CA ALA A 139 -3.56 18.83 -3.19
C ALA A 139 -2.24 19.57 -3.50
N ALA A 140 -1.45 19.87 -2.47
CA ALA A 140 -0.14 20.49 -2.64
C ALA A 140 0.86 19.54 -3.30
N ILE A 141 0.86 18.25 -2.96
CA ILE A 141 1.68 17.23 -3.63
C ILE A 141 1.32 17.11 -5.11
N SER A 142 0.02 17.07 -5.45
CA SER A 142 -0.43 17.08 -6.85
C SER A 142 0.09 18.30 -7.61
N TYR A 143 0.03 19.48 -6.98
CA TYR A 143 0.54 20.71 -7.56
C TYR A 143 2.07 20.67 -7.74
N VAL A 144 2.82 20.22 -6.74
CA VAL A 144 4.28 20.06 -6.83
C VAL A 144 4.66 19.10 -7.97
N ALA A 145 3.98 17.96 -8.09
CA ALA A 145 4.22 16.99 -9.15
C ALA A 145 3.97 17.59 -10.55
N MET A 146 2.90 18.38 -10.71
CA MET A 146 2.62 19.07 -11.97
C MET A 146 3.73 20.08 -12.33
N ASN A 147 4.12 20.93 -11.38
CA ASN A 147 5.17 21.92 -11.62
C ASN A 147 6.53 21.28 -11.92
N LEU A 148 6.87 20.17 -11.25
CA LEU A 148 8.07 19.41 -11.57
C LEU A 148 8.04 18.87 -13.00
N ALA A 149 6.88 18.37 -13.45
CA ALA A 149 6.73 17.91 -14.82
C ALA A 149 6.92 19.05 -15.82
N ASP A 150 6.34 20.24 -15.56
CA ASP A 150 6.48 21.41 -16.43
C ASP A 150 7.93 21.93 -16.48
N ILE A 151 8.64 21.97 -15.34
CA ILE A 151 10.06 22.34 -15.28
C ILE A 151 10.89 21.36 -16.10
N LEU A 152 10.65 20.06 -15.94
CA LEU A 152 11.38 19.05 -16.67
C LEU A 152 11.09 19.12 -18.17
N GLU A 153 9.84 19.31 -18.57
CA GLU A 153 9.48 19.53 -19.97
C GLU A 153 10.21 20.73 -20.57
N TRP A 154 10.32 21.83 -19.81
CA TRP A 154 11.09 23.00 -20.25
C TRP A 154 12.59 22.70 -20.41
N ILE A 155 13.20 22.00 -19.45
CA ILE A 155 14.61 21.57 -19.54
C ILE A 155 14.81 20.64 -20.74
N LEU A 156 13.87 19.74 -20.99
CA LEU A 156 13.96 18.63 -21.95
C LEU A 156 13.49 18.98 -23.36
N ASN A 157 12.81 20.10 -23.58
CA ASN A 157 12.60 20.64 -24.94
C ASN A 157 13.91 21.00 -25.67
N HIS A 158 15.06 20.76 -25.03
CA HIS A 158 16.41 20.84 -25.59
C HIS A 158 17.09 19.46 -25.78
N ASN A 159 16.40 18.33 -25.52
CA ASN A 159 16.91 16.94 -25.69
C ASN A 159 15.77 15.89 -25.84
N ASP A 160 15.75 15.13 -26.94
CA ASP A 160 14.67 14.18 -27.32
C ASP A 160 14.46 12.97 -26.37
N VAL A 161 15.30 12.76 -25.36
CA VAL A 161 15.39 11.48 -24.64
C VAL A 161 14.36 11.29 -23.51
N VAL A 162 13.52 12.27 -23.15
CA VAL A 162 12.82 12.18 -21.84
C VAL A 162 11.31 12.57 -21.85
N GLN A 163 10.65 12.53 -23.01
CA GLN A 163 9.19 12.72 -23.09
C GLN A 163 8.40 11.71 -22.24
N SER A 164 8.87 10.46 -22.17
CA SER A 164 8.25 9.40 -21.36
C SER A 164 8.29 9.70 -19.85
N ALA A 165 9.37 10.29 -19.34
CA ALA A 165 9.47 10.60 -17.91
C ALA A 165 8.60 11.81 -17.55
N VAL A 166 8.52 12.84 -18.42
CA VAL A 166 7.59 13.97 -18.24
C VAL A 166 6.14 13.48 -18.17
N MET A 167 5.74 12.60 -19.10
CA MET A 167 4.39 12.01 -19.09
C MET A 167 4.12 11.23 -17.80
N LEU A 168 5.08 10.42 -17.35
CA LEU A 168 4.98 9.67 -16.09
C LEU A 168 4.87 10.60 -14.88
N LEU A 169 5.56 11.74 -14.86
CA LEU A 169 5.44 12.73 -13.79
C LEU A 169 4.10 13.46 -13.80
N ARG A 170 3.56 13.79 -14.98
CA ARG A 170 2.20 14.32 -15.09
C ARG A 170 1.19 13.34 -14.51
N GLN A 171 1.37 12.03 -14.72
CA GLN A 171 0.54 11.01 -14.10
C GLN A 171 0.69 10.99 -12.56
N MET A 172 1.88 11.28 -12.01
CA MET A 172 2.08 11.38 -10.56
C MET A 172 1.34 12.55 -9.89
N SER A 173 0.75 13.49 -10.64
CA SER A 173 -0.20 14.44 -10.05
C SER A 173 -1.42 13.72 -9.45
N ASN A 174 -1.75 12.53 -9.94
CA ASN A 174 -2.86 11.72 -9.46
C ASN A 174 -2.40 10.74 -8.37
N VAL A 175 -3.10 10.75 -7.23
CA VAL A 175 -2.80 9.89 -6.08
C VAL A 175 -2.76 8.41 -6.42
N ASN A 176 -3.70 7.91 -7.24
CA ASN A 176 -3.80 6.50 -7.57
C ASN A 176 -2.60 6.06 -8.42
N HIS A 177 -2.16 6.90 -9.36
CA HIS A 177 -0.97 6.62 -10.14
C HIS A 177 0.27 6.58 -9.25
N ARG A 178 0.40 7.51 -8.28
CA ARG A 178 1.51 7.46 -7.31
C ARG A 178 1.48 6.20 -6.48
N LEU A 179 0.32 5.79 -5.96
CA LEU A 179 0.18 4.55 -5.18
C LEU A 179 0.50 3.31 -6.00
N THR A 180 0.06 3.23 -7.26
CA THR A 180 0.42 2.13 -8.17
C THR A 180 1.92 2.06 -8.38
N LYS A 181 2.58 3.20 -8.63
CA LYS A 181 4.03 3.26 -8.78
C LYS A 181 4.77 2.98 -7.48
N MET A 182 4.22 3.34 -6.33
CA MET A 182 4.75 2.95 -5.02
C MET A 182 4.72 1.45 -4.82
N LYS A 183 3.59 0.81 -5.15
CA LYS A 183 3.48 -0.65 -5.11
C LYS A 183 4.53 -1.30 -6.01
N GLN A 184 4.68 -0.78 -7.22
CA GLN A 184 5.65 -1.26 -8.21
C GLN A 184 7.11 -1.12 -7.73
N TYR A 185 7.50 0.04 -7.21
CA TYR A 185 8.91 0.36 -7.00
C TYR A 185 9.41 0.20 -5.56
N PHE A 186 8.51 0.30 -4.58
CA PHE A 186 8.85 0.27 -3.15
C PHE A 186 8.13 -0.84 -2.39
N GLY A 187 7.36 -1.71 -3.07
CA GLY A 187 6.63 -2.80 -2.41
C GLY A 187 5.56 -2.29 -1.43
N TYR A 188 4.92 -1.18 -1.75
CA TYR A 188 3.82 -0.66 -0.93
C TYR A 188 2.63 -1.64 -0.91
N SER A 189 2.18 -2.01 0.29
CA SER A 189 0.98 -2.82 0.52
C SER A 189 -0.21 -1.88 0.74
N CYS A 190 -1.21 -1.95 -0.15
CA CYS A 190 -2.40 -1.13 -0.02
C CYS A 190 -3.32 -1.64 1.11
N PRO A 191 -3.96 -0.74 1.88
CA PRO A 191 -5.04 -1.12 2.77
C PRO A 191 -6.19 -1.78 2.03
N GLN A 192 -6.68 -2.88 2.59
CA GLN A 192 -7.91 -3.53 2.20
C GLN A 192 -9.01 -3.14 3.17
N ASN A 193 -10.24 -3.05 2.69
CA ASN A 193 -11.40 -2.70 3.50
C ASN A 193 -12.37 -3.87 3.50
N ASP A 194 -12.93 -4.17 4.67
CA ASP A 194 -13.94 -5.20 4.83
C ASP A 194 -15.05 -4.70 5.76
N SER A 195 -16.18 -5.40 5.75
CA SER A 195 -17.34 -5.04 6.54
C SER A 195 -18.24 -6.22 6.84
N LEU A 196 -18.90 -6.18 8.00
CA LEU A 196 -19.86 -7.19 8.41
C LEU A 196 -21.12 -6.53 8.96
N GLN A 197 -22.27 -7.07 8.53
CA GLN A 197 -23.53 -6.74 9.17
C GLN A 197 -23.69 -7.55 10.46
N VAL A 198 -23.74 -6.84 11.59
CA VAL A 198 -23.97 -7.45 12.90
C VAL A 198 -25.42 -7.19 13.30
N PRO A 199 -26.22 -8.24 13.59
CA PRO A 199 -27.55 -8.07 14.14
C PRO A 199 -27.47 -7.50 15.56
N ILE A 200 -28.27 -6.49 15.82
CA ILE A 200 -28.46 -5.90 17.15
C ILE A 200 -29.91 -6.11 17.61
N ARG A 201 -30.19 -5.86 18.88
CA ARG A 201 -31.55 -5.99 19.45
C ARG A 201 -32.57 -5.19 18.61
N ASN A 202 -33.80 -5.69 18.56
CA ASN A 202 -34.96 -5.10 17.86
C ASN A 202 -34.90 -5.14 16.32
N ASN A 203 -34.43 -6.26 15.73
CA ASN A 203 -34.36 -6.46 14.27
C ASN A 203 -33.59 -5.36 13.50
N LYS A 204 -32.69 -4.65 14.17
CA LYS A 204 -31.78 -3.71 13.53
C LYS A 204 -30.46 -4.41 13.27
N SER A 205 -29.76 -4.00 12.22
CA SER A 205 -28.37 -4.38 12.00
C SER A 205 -27.50 -3.14 11.97
N ILE A 206 -26.26 -3.28 12.41
CA ILE A 206 -25.22 -2.28 12.20
C ILE A 206 -24.23 -2.84 11.18
N ASN A 207 -23.77 -1.99 10.27
CA ASN A 207 -22.68 -2.35 9.38
C ASN A 207 -21.36 -1.90 10.02
N VAL A 208 -20.58 -2.87 10.48
CA VAL A 208 -19.27 -2.63 11.06
C VAL A 208 -18.23 -2.71 9.96
N LYS A 209 -17.31 -1.73 9.90
CA LYS A 209 -16.27 -1.65 8.87
C LYS A 209 -14.89 -1.63 9.53
N TRP A 210 -13.92 -2.22 8.85
CA TRP A 210 -12.52 -2.15 9.24
C TRP A 210 -11.62 -2.12 8.00
N SER A 211 -10.38 -1.70 8.21
CA SER A 211 -9.33 -1.72 7.22
C SER A 211 -8.15 -2.52 7.76
N PHE A 212 -7.48 -3.29 6.91
CA PHE A 212 -6.28 -4.05 7.28
C PHE A 212 -5.21 -3.99 6.18
N ILE A 213 -3.96 -4.22 6.55
CA ILE A 213 -2.83 -4.32 5.63
C ILE A 213 -2.48 -5.80 5.50
N PRO A 214 -2.43 -6.38 4.28
CA PRO A 214 -2.08 -7.79 4.08
C PRO A 214 -0.71 -8.12 4.70
N PHE A 215 -0.72 -8.94 5.75
CA PHE A 215 0.42 -9.09 6.65
C PHE A 215 1.64 -9.71 5.95
N LEU A 216 1.46 -10.83 5.24
CA LEU A 216 2.57 -11.51 4.56
C LEU A 216 3.13 -10.71 3.39
N GLU A 217 2.30 -9.99 2.64
CA GLU A 217 2.77 -9.07 1.58
C GLU A 217 3.63 -7.96 2.21
N ASN A 218 3.15 -7.37 3.31
CA ASN A 218 3.85 -6.29 4.00
C ASN A 218 5.16 -6.76 4.63
N LEU A 219 5.17 -7.89 5.31
CA LEU A 219 6.37 -8.51 5.88
C LEU A 219 7.34 -8.90 4.76
N GLY A 220 6.87 -9.55 3.70
CA GLY A 220 7.71 -9.96 2.57
C GLY A 220 8.40 -8.80 1.88
N ASN A 221 7.69 -7.68 1.68
CA ASN A 221 8.29 -6.46 1.12
C ASN A 221 9.26 -5.81 2.11
N PHE A 222 8.96 -5.83 3.41
CA PHE A 222 9.85 -5.30 4.43
C PHE A 222 11.16 -6.09 4.52
N LEU A 223 11.10 -7.42 4.43
CA LEU A 223 12.27 -8.30 4.45
C LEU A 223 13.17 -8.11 3.22
N LYS A 224 12.69 -7.53 2.11
CA LYS A 224 13.53 -7.25 0.93
C LYS A 224 14.44 -6.04 1.13
N LEU A 225 14.21 -5.20 2.14
CA LEU A 225 14.99 -3.98 2.34
C LEU A 225 16.44 -4.33 2.76
N PRO A 226 17.48 -3.74 2.14
CA PRO A 226 18.87 -4.03 2.47
C PRO A 226 19.22 -3.79 3.94
N GLU A 227 18.79 -2.66 4.50
CA GLU A 227 18.94 -2.33 5.92
C GLU A 227 18.28 -3.34 6.86
N VAL A 228 17.13 -3.91 6.47
CA VAL A 228 16.47 -4.98 7.24
C VAL A 228 17.27 -6.27 7.16
N GLN A 229 17.75 -6.64 5.97
CA GLN A 229 18.60 -7.81 5.80
C GLN A 229 19.91 -7.69 6.59
N ALA A 230 20.52 -6.50 6.61
CA ALA A 230 21.73 -6.25 7.39
C ALA A 230 21.50 -6.50 8.89
N ASP A 231 20.37 -6.04 9.43
CA ASP A 231 19.98 -6.30 10.81
C ASP A 231 19.69 -7.78 11.10
N LEU A 232 19.00 -8.48 10.19
CA LEU A 232 18.67 -9.89 10.35
C LEU A 232 19.90 -10.80 10.31
N ASN A 233 20.89 -10.46 9.50
CA ASN A 233 22.15 -11.21 9.42
C ASN A 233 23.02 -10.98 10.66
N ARG A 234 22.70 -10.00 11.51
CA ARG A 234 23.39 -9.76 12.77
C ARG A 234 22.89 -10.75 13.82
N LEU A 235 23.60 -11.87 13.94
CA LEU A 235 23.39 -12.84 15.02
C LEU A 235 23.89 -12.25 16.35
N ALA A 236 23.06 -11.46 17.01
CA ALA A 236 23.38 -10.93 18.33
C ALA A 236 22.93 -11.92 19.40
N VAL A 237 23.91 -12.54 20.05
CA VAL A 237 23.71 -13.31 21.27
C VAL A 237 24.26 -12.46 22.42
N SER A 238 23.43 -12.13 23.41
CA SER A 238 23.92 -11.46 24.60
C SER A 238 24.86 -12.41 25.36
N THR A 239 26.07 -11.96 25.63
CA THR A 239 27.10 -12.69 26.38
C THR A 239 27.12 -12.35 27.86
N ASN A 240 26.25 -11.43 28.31
CA ASN A 240 26.37 -10.79 29.60
C ASN A 240 25.28 -11.27 30.55
N GLU A 241 25.58 -11.31 31.86
CA GLU A 241 24.62 -11.60 32.94
C GLU A 241 23.52 -10.54 33.11
N VAL A 242 23.51 -9.52 32.24
CA VAL A 242 22.56 -8.40 32.28
C VAL A 242 21.59 -8.53 31.11
N MET A 243 20.30 -8.50 31.42
CA MET A 243 19.24 -8.43 30.41
C MET A 243 19.33 -7.08 29.69
N THR A 244 19.71 -7.12 28.42
CA THR A 244 19.79 -5.92 27.58
C THR A 244 18.58 -5.83 26.67
N ASP A 245 18.10 -6.95 26.15
CA ASP A 245 17.09 -7.04 25.09
C ASP A 245 15.99 -8.05 25.47
N VAL A 246 14.85 -8.02 24.77
CA VAL A 246 13.75 -8.98 24.95
C VAL A 246 14.17 -10.42 24.60
N HIS A 247 15.22 -10.57 23.80
CA HIS A 247 15.82 -11.86 23.44
C HIS A 247 16.60 -12.50 24.59
N ASP A 248 16.98 -11.72 25.60
CA ASP A 248 17.76 -12.20 26.75
C ASP A 248 16.86 -12.80 27.84
N GLY A 249 15.54 -12.62 27.71
CA GLY A 249 14.56 -13.14 28.67
C GLY A 249 14.50 -14.67 28.68
N TYR A 250 14.15 -15.23 29.85
CA TYR A 250 14.03 -16.68 30.03
C TYR A 250 13.12 -17.34 28.98
N PHE A 251 11.96 -16.73 28.68
CA PHE A 251 11.05 -17.25 27.67
C PHE A 251 11.68 -17.32 26.27
N ALA A 252 12.40 -16.28 25.84
CA ALA A 252 13.10 -16.29 24.55
C ALA A 252 14.15 -17.40 24.48
N SER A 253 14.98 -17.51 25.52
CA SER A 253 16.10 -18.45 25.57
C SER A 253 15.67 -19.93 25.72
N SER A 254 14.54 -20.19 26.38
CA SER A 254 14.04 -21.55 26.64
C SER A 254 13.05 -22.05 25.59
N HIS A 255 12.35 -21.18 24.87
CA HIS A 255 11.34 -21.60 23.91
C HIS A 255 11.99 -22.29 22.69
N PRO A 256 11.49 -23.47 22.25
CA PRO A 256 12.11 -24.26 21.18
C PRO A 256 12.35 -23.50 19.88
N ALA A 257 11.42 -22.60 19.51
CA ALA A 257 11.52 -21.78 18.31
C ALA A 257 12.14 -20.39 18.55
N PHE A 258 11.89 -19.75 19.70
CA PHE A 258 12.33 -18.35 19.87
C PHE A 258 13.79 -18.23 20.29
N LYS A 259 14.41 -19.32 20.78
CA LYS A 259 15.86 -19.36 21.02
C LYS A 259 16.67 -19.26 19.73
N ASP A 260 16.07 -19.61 18.59
CA ASP A 260 16.71 -19.48 17.28
C ASP A 260 16.72 -17.99 16.88
N PRO A 261 17.90 -17.37 16.68
CA PRO A 261 18.00 -15.97 16.28
C PRO A 261 17.43 -15.71 14.87
N THR A 262 17.37 -16.73 14.02
CA THR A 262 16.85 -16.62 12.64
C THR A 262 15.32 -16.67 12.58
N PHE A 263 14.67 -17.24 13.61
CA PHE A 263 13.22 -17.26 13.72
C PHE A 263 12.68 -15.86 13.99
N LEU A 264 11.80 -15.37 13.12
CA LEU A 264 11.23 -14.03 13.20
C LEU A 264 10.29 -13.93 14.42
N LYS A 265 10.51 -12.90 15.22
CA LYS A 265 9.77 -12.61 16.45
C LYS A 265 8.94 -11.36 16.22
N ILE A 266 7.63 -11.51 16.28
CA ILE A 266 6.69 -10.42 16.01
C ILE A 266 6.10 -9.94 17.33
N GLU A 267 6.24 -8.65 17.63
CA GLU A 267 5.40 -7.97 18.63
C GLU A 267 4.10 -7.55 17.96
N LEU A 268 2.98 -7.70 18.67
CA LEU A 268 1.73 -7.02 18.34
C LEU A 268 1.44 -5.94 19.38
N ASN A 269 1.01 -4.76 18.95
CA ASN A 269 0.74 -3.62 19.82
C ASN A 269 -0.62 -3.01 19.47
N SER A 270 -1.38 -2.54 20.45
CA SER A 270 -2.67 -1.89 20.22
C SER A 270 -2.80 -0.55 20.94
N ASP A 271 -3.54 0.36 20.31
CA ASP A 271 -3.85 1.69 20.87
C ASP A 271 -5.21 2.19 20.37
N ASP A 272 -5.84 3.07 21.14
CA ASP A 272 -7.10 3.72 20.82
C ASP A 272 -6.89 5.22 20.56
N LEU A 273 -7.30 5.69 19.39
CA LEU A 273 -7.24 7.11 19.05
C LEU A 273 -8.64 7.70 18.94
N ASN A 274 -8.85 8.85 19.57
CA ASN A 274 -10.06 9.65 19.37
C ASN A 274 -9.85 10.64 18.22
N ILE A 275 -10.57 10.44 17.12
CA ILE A 275 -10.56 11.33 15.96
C ILE A 275 -11.84 12.15 15.98
N THR A 276 -11.70 13.45 16.18
CA THR A 276 -12.85 14.37 16.08
C THR A 276 -12.94 14.91 14.66
N ASN A 277 -14.09 14.69 14.02
CA ASN A 277 -14.38 15.34 12.75
C ASN A 277 -14.53 16.85 12.99
N ALA A 278 -13.63 17.65 12.41
CA ALA A 278 -13.61 19.10 12.59
C ALA A 278 -14.88 19.81 12.10
N VAL A 279 -15.64 19.19 11.18
CA VAL A 279 -16.86 19.77 10.60
C VAL A 279 -18.10 19.40 11.42
N SER A 280 -18.22 18.13 11.84
CA SER A 280 -19.41 17.66 12.56
C SER A 280 -19.25 17.66 14.08
N HIS A 281 -18.04 17.90 14.59
CA HIS A 281 -17.64 17.75 15.99
C HIS A 281 -17.91 16.36 16.59
N LYS A 282 -18.23 15.36 15.76
CA LYS A 282 -18.39 13.98 16.19
C LYS A 282 -17.01 13.36 16.42
N SER A 283 -16.82 12.84 17.62
CA SER A 283 -15.64 12.03 17.96
C SER A 283 -15.90 10.57 17.59
N HIS A 284 -14.93 9.98 16.90
CA HIS A 284 -14.88 8.57 16.57
C HIS A 284 -13.69 7.97 17.31
N LYS A 285 -13.93 6.93 18.11
CA LYS A 285 -12.87 6.17 18.75
C LYS A 285 -12.43 5.07 17.78
N VAL A 286 -11.18 5.09 17.36
CA VAL A 286 -10.61 4.14 16.40
C VAL A 286 -9.56 3.32 17.10
N PHE A 287 -9.72 2.00 17.07
CA PHE A 287 -8.77 1.04 17.58
C PHE A 287 -7.79 0.66 16.48
N PHE A 288 -6.51 0.82 16.77
CA PHE A 288 -5.41 0.48 15.88
C PHE A 288 -4.62 -0.69 16.44
N ILE A 289 -4.19 -1.57 15.53
CA ILE A 289 -3.32 -2.71 15.84
C ILE A 289 -2.09 -2.59 14.95
N TYR A 290 -0.92 -2.71 15.56
CA TYR A 290 0.38 -2.60 14.91
C TYR A 290 1.22 -3.84 15.17
N TRP A 291 2.17 -4.11 14.29
CA TRP A 291 3.19 -5.11 14.50
C TRP A 291 4.60 -4.52 14.38
N THR A 292 5.55 -5.10 15.11
CA THR A 292 6.97 -4.74 15.07
C THR A 292 7.80 -6.00 14.89
N LEU A 293 8.83 -5.95 14.03
CA LEU A 293 9.81 -7.02 13.91
C LEU A 293 10.90 -6.89 14.98
N LEU A 294 10.94 -7.83 15.92
CA LEU A 294 11.87 -7.78 17.06
C LEU A 294 13.29 -8.22 16.72
N ASN A 295 13.51 -8.89 15.58
CA ASN A 295 14.85 -9.31 15.17
C ASN A 295 15.76 -8.12 14.78
N LEU A 296 15.18 -6.94 14.53
CA LEU A 296 15.95 -5.74 14.23
C LEU A 296 16.72 -5.23 15.45
N LYS A 297 17.74 -4.41 15.20
CA LYS A 297 18.48 -3.72 16.27
C LYS A 297 17.52 -2.85 17.08
N ARG A 298 17.75 -2.75 18.39
CA ARG A 298 16.92 -1.96 19.32
C ARG A 298 16.59 -0.57 18.80
N ASP A 299 17.62 0.17 18.37
CA ASP A 299 17.48 1.55 17.88
C ASP A 299 16.62 1.64 16.61
N HIS A 300 16.63 0.59 15.78
CA HIS A 300 15.87 0.53 14.54
C HIS A 300 14.41 0.14 14.77
N ARG A 301 14.10 -0.61 15.85
CA ARG A 301 12.74 -1.06 16.17
C ARG A 301 12.03 -0.23 17.23
N SER A 302 12.71 0.65 17.95
CA SER A 302 12.10 1.49 19.00
C SER A 302 11.34 2.71 18.48
N GLY A 303 11.56 3.12 17.22
CA GLY A 303 10.91 4.29 16.62
C GLY A 303 9.44 4.06 16.27
N GLN A 304 8.68 5.14 16.01
CA GLN A 304 7.33 4.99 15.46
C GLN A 304 7.33 4.41 14.04
N VAL A 305 8.36 4.73 13.25
CA VAL A 305 8.54 4.24 11.86
C VAL A 305 8.72 2.72 11.72
N SER A 306 9.08 2.03 12.80
CA SER A 306 9.18 0.56 12.81
C SER A 306 7.86 -0.14 13.13
N LYS A 307 6.88 0.58 13.69
CA LYS A 307 5.54 0.06 13.95
C LYS A 307 4.74 0.06 12.65
N ARG A 308 4.26 -1.10 12.23
CA ARG A 308 3.53 -1.28 10.98
C ARG A 308 2.08 -1.59 11.28
N LEU A 309 1.17 -0.95 10.56
CA LEU A 309 -0.26 -1.17 10.78
C LEU A 309 -0.64 -2.60 10.38
N VAL A 310 -1.34 -3.30 11.27
CA VAL A 310 -2.07 -4.54 10.98
C VAL A 310 -3.49 -4.18 10.55
N ALA A 311 -4.23 -3.50 11.42
CA ALA A 311 -5.63 -3.17 11.18
C ALA A 311 -6.08 -1.91 11.94
N ALA A 312 -7.14 -1.30 11.44
CA ALA A 312 -7.84 -0.18 12.05
C ALA A 312 -9.35 -0.42 11.98
N CYS A 313 -10.05 -0.23 13.09
CA CYS A 313 -11.51 -0.37 13.16
C CYS A 313 -12.11 0.61 14.17
N ASP A 314 -13.42 0.88 14.07
CA ASP A 314 -14.12 1.62 15.13
C ASP A 314 -14.05 0.81 16.43
N SER A 315 -13.66 1.41 17.56
CA SER A 315 -13.54 0.67 18.83
C SER A 315 -14.90 0.08 19.28
N ALA A 316 -16.03 0.63 18.83
CA ALA A 316 -17.33 0.04 19.06
C ALA A 316 -17.50 -1.33 18.37
N ALA A 317 -16.78 -1.58 17.27
CA ALA A 317 -16.76 -2.87 16.55
C ALA A 317 -16.32 -4.03 17.44
N LEU A 318 -15.36 -3.77 18.34
CA LEU A 318 -14.75 -4.79 19.19
C LEU A 318 -15.76 -5.43 20.16
N LYS A 319 -16.85 -4.73 20.48
CA LYS A 319 -17.91 -5.23 21.38
C LYS A 319 -18.73 -6.37 20.79
N TYR A 320 -18.57 -6.65 19.50
CA TYR A 320 -19.37 -7.63 18.76
C TYR A 320 -18.60 -8.91 18.42
N ASP A 321 -17.54 -9.21 19.17
CA ASP A 321 -16.70 -10.41 18.96
C ASP A 321 -16.10 -10.47 17.55
N LEU A 322 -15.77 -9.28 17.01
CA LEU A 322 -15.26 -9.13 15.64
C LEU A 322 -13.74 -9.08 15.59
N LEU A 323 -13.05 -9.12 16.72
CA LEU A 323 -11.61 -9.00 16.76
C LEU A 323 -10.94 -10.06 15.88
N ASP A 324 -11.39 -11.33 15.97
CA ASP A 324 -10.90 -12.43 15.15
C ASP A 324 -11.01 -12.16 13.64
N ARG A 325 -12.02 -11.41 13.21
CA ARG A 325 -12.19 -11.00 11.81
C ARG A 325 -11.27 -9.83 11.44
N VAL A 326 -11.13 -8.87 12.35
CA VAL A 326 -10.27 -7.69 12.17
C VAL A 326 -8.80 -8.11 12.06
N VAL A 327 -8.36 -9.08 12.87
CA VAL A 327 -6.97 -9.60 12.85
C VAL A 327 -6.81 -10.88 12.03
N GLY A 328 -7.85 -11.34 11.32
CA GLY A 328 -7.86 -12.65 10.65
C GLY A 328 -6.72 -12.84 9.68
N ASP A 329 -6.49 -11.87 8.78
CA ASP A 329 -5.38 -11.89 7.82
C ASP A 329 -4.01 -12.00 8.51
N PHE A 330 -3.82 -11.26 9.61
CA PHE A 330 -2.60 -11.33 10.41
C PHE A 330 -2.42 -12.71 11.06
N LEU A 331 -3.46 -13.24 11.70
CA LEU A 331 -3.40 -14.54 12.36
C LEU A 331 -3.12 -15.67 11.37
N ASP A 332 -3.76 -15.64 10.21
CA ASP A 332 -3.52 -16.62 9.17
C ASP A 332 -2.10 -16.49 8.61
N GLY A 333 -1.61 -15.27 8.41
CA GLY A 333 -0.23 -15.05 8.02
C GLY A 333 0.79 -15.50 9.08
N VAL A 334 0.53 -15.30 10.38
CA VAL A 334 1.37 -15.84 11.45
C VAL A 334 1.36 -17.37 11.45
N LYS A 335 0.20 -18.02 11.24
CA LYS A 335 0.12 -19.48 11.11
C LYS A 335 0.96 -19.98 9.93
N THR A 336 0.85 -19.33 8.77
CA THR A 336 1.69 -19.63 7.59
C THR A 336 3.17 -19.47 7.92
N LEU A 337 3.54 -18.38 8.59
CA LEU A 337 4.92 -18.10 8.98
C LEU A 337 5.50 -19.14 9.97
N CYS A 338 4.67 -19.65 10.88
CA CYS A 338 5.05 -20.71 11.82
C CYS A 338 5.20 -22.10 11.16
N THR A 339 4.45 -22.38 10.09
CA THR A 339 4.28 -23.75 9.57
C THR A 339 4.99 -23.97 8.25
N THR A 340 4.65 -23.20 7.22
CA THR A 340 5.21 -23.33 5.87
C THR A 340 6.34 -22.34 5.61
N GLY A 341 6.43 -21.29 6.43
CA GLY A 341 7.32 -20.17 6.24
C GLY A 341 6.87 -19.23 5.11
N LEU A 342 7.51 -18.06 5.04
CA LEU A 342 7.31 -17.05 4.01
C LEU A 342 8.50 -17.07 3.04
N ARG A 343 8.24 -17.36 1.77
CA ARG A 343 9.25 -17.30 0.71
C ARG A 343 9.43 -15.87 0.23
N VAL A 344 10.67 -15.39 0.24
CA VAL A 344 11.03 -14.04 -0.20
C VAL A 344 12.19 -14.13 -1.18
N MET A 345 11.95 -13.65 -2.39
CA MET A 345 13.00 -13.39 -3.37
C MET A 345 13.67 -12.06 -3.06
N SER A 346 14.97 -12.08 -2.75
CA SER A 346 15.78 -10.89 -2.53
C SER A 346 17.10 -11.02 -3.27
N ALA A 347 17.42 -10.04 -4.13
CA ALA A 347 18.64 -10.01 -4.95
C ALA A 347 18.89 -11.33 -5.73
N GLY A 348 17.83 -11.94 -6.29
CA GLY A 348 17.92 -13.20 -7.04
C GLY A 348 18.04 -14.47 -6.19
N VAL A 349 18.12 -14.34 -4.87
CA VAL A 349 18.19 -15.48 -3.94
C VAL A 349 16.83 -15.69 -3.28
N GLU A 350 16.31 -16.91 -3.34
CA GLU A 350 15.14 -17.32 -2.58
C GLU A 350 15.56 -17.61 -1.13
N LYS A 351 14.89 -16.96 -0.17
CA LYS A 351 15.01 -17.27 1.25
C LYS A 351 13.64 -17.60 1.83
N ILE A 352 13.59 -18.57 2.72
CA ILE A 352 12.38 -18.93 3.46
C ILE A 352 12.55 -18.47 4.89
N TYR A 353 11.60 -17.66 5.37
CA TYR A 353 11.58 -17.16 6.73
C TYR A 353 10.52 -17.87 7.55
N PHE A 354 10.89 -18.37 8.72
CA PHE A 354 9.96 -18.84 9.73
C PHE A 354 9.88 -17.84 10.87
N GLY A 355 8.76 -17.84 11.59
CA GLY A 355 8.51 -16.84 12.62
C GLY A 355 7.16 -16.98 13.28
N GLY A 356 6.93 -16.21 14.33
CA GLY A 356 5.70 -16.25 15.11
C GLY A 356 5.48 -15.02 15.98
N LEU A 357 4.26 -14.93 16.52
CA LEU A 357 3.89 -13.92 17.52
C LEU A 357 4.64 -14.18 18.83
N PHE A 358 5.47 -13.23 19.25
CA PHE A 358 6.30 -13.34 20.45
C PHE A 358 5.57 -12.85 21.70
N PHE A 359 5.01 -11.64 21.65
CA PHE A 359 4.13 -11.12 22.70
C PHE A 359 3.21 -10.01 22.16
N THR A 360 2.20 -9.67 22.96
CA THR A 360 1.34 -8.50 22.77
C THR A 360 1.71 -7.39 23.78
N LEU A 361 1.74 -6.14 23.35
CA LEU A 361 1.93 -4.96 24.20
C LEU A 361 0.74 -4.00 24.07
N GLY A 362 0.50 -3.26 25.13
CA GLY A 362 -0.55 -2.26 25.22
C GLY A 362 -0.67 -1.74 26.64
N ASP A 363 -1.39 -0.65 26.82
CA ASP A 363 -1.85 -0.29 28.15
C ASP A 363 -2.88 -1.32 28.66
N TYR A 364 -3.24 -1.23 29.93
CA TYR A 364 -4.13 -2.23 30.55
C TYR A 364 -5.46 -2.40 29.77
N PRO A 365 -6.20 -1.34 29.41
CA PRO A 365 -7.39 -1.48 28.58
C PRO A 365 -7.10 -2.15 27.23
N ALA A 366 -6.13 -1.66 26.46
CA ALA A 366 -5.85 -2.18 25.12
C ALA A 366 -5.40 -3.66 25.15
N GLN A 367 -4.67 -4.08 26.19
CA GLN A 367 -4.33 -5.49 26.41
C GLN A 367 -5.54 -6.35 26.74
N GLN A 368 -6.56 -5.83 27.44
CA GLN A 368 -7.79 -6.60 27.64
C GLN A 368 -8.56 -6.72 26.32
N SER A 369 -8.70 -5.62 25.57
CA SER A 369 -9.42 -5.58 24.30
C SER A 369 -8.83 -6.54 23.28
N ILE A 370 -7.50 -6.55 23.10
CA ILE A 370 -6.82 -7.40 22.11
C ILE A 370 -6.89 -8.90 22.45
N HIS A 371 -7.21 -9.25 23.69
CA HIS A 371 -7.45 -10.62 24.12
C HIS A 371 -8.95 -10.96 24.21
N GLY A 372 -9.85 -10.09 23.70
CA GLY A 372 -11.30 -10.29 23.76
C GLY A 372 -11.88 -10.24 25.17
N ARG A 373 -11.17 -9.61 26.13
CA ARG A 373 -11.56 -9.54 27.54
C ARG A 373 -12.23 -8.20 27.86
N LYS A 374 -12.94 -8.15 28.98
CA LYS A 374 -13.60 -6.92 29.47
C LYS A 374 -12.54 -5.92 29.94
N GLU A 375 -12.56 -4.72 29.35
CA GLU A 375 -11.74 -3.57 29.74
C GLU A 375 -12.15 -3.01 31.12
N SER A 376 -11.77 -3.68 32.20
CA SER A 376 -12.02 -3.20 33.55
C SER A 376 -11.06 -3.81 34.56
N VAL A 377 -10.52 -3.00 35.45
CA VAL A 377 -9.75 -3.46 36.62
C VAL A 377 -10.63 -4.17 37.65
N ALA A 378 -11.95 -3.93 37.60
CA ALA A 378 -12.94 -4.63 38.43
C ALA A 378 -13.49 -5.90 37.75
N ALA A 379 -12.91 -6.34 36.63
CA ALA A 379 -13.28 -7.60 36.02
C ALA A 379 -12.87 -8.77 36.92
N LYS A 380 -13.69 -9.82 36.97
CA LYS A 380 -13.37 -11.04 37.74
C LYS A 380 -12.01 -11.62 37.36
N LYS A 381 -11.67 -11.56 36.07
CA LYS A 381 -10.33 -11.86 35.54
C LYS A 381 -9.71 -10.54 35.07
N PHE A 382 -8.99 -9.88 35.98
CA PHE A 382 -8.40 -8.58 35.70
C PHE A 382 -6.97 -8.70 35.13
N CYS A 383 -6.27 -9.81 35.34
CA CYS A 383 -4.96 -9.97 34.70
C CYS A 383 -5.12 -10.29 33.20
N PRO A 384 -4.43 -9.59 32.29
CA PRO A 384 -4.47 -9.91 30.86
C PRO A 384 -3.65 -11.15 30.51
N CYS A 385 -2.66 -11.52 31.35
CA CYS A 385 -1.73 -12.62 31.09
C CYS A 385 -2.14 -13.95 31.74
N CYS A 386 -2.98 -13.95 32.78
CA CYS A 386 -3.39 -15.15 33.48
C CYS A 386 -4.91 -15.24 33.64
N ASP A 387 -5.37 -16.40 34.10
CA ASP A 387 -6.79 -16.70 34.31
C ASP A 387 -7.22 -16.66 35.79
N VAL A 388 -6.36 -16.11 36.65
CA VAL A 388 -6.62 -15.99 38.09
C VAL A 388 -7.79 -15.03 38.33
N ALA A 389 -8.73 -15.48 39.15
CA ALA A 389 -9.85 -14.65 39.59
C ALA A 389 -9.38 -13.65 40.65
N ALA A 390 -9.97 -12.45 40.65
CA ALA A 390 -9.66 -11.38 41.60
C ALA A 390 -9.68 -11.85 43.06
N ASP A 391 -10.67 -12.70 43.39
CA ASP A 391 -10.87 -13.24 44.74
C ASP A 391 -9.73 -14.17 45.20
N ASN A 392 -8.98 -14.77 44.27
CA ASN A 392 -7.91 -15.73 44.55
C ASN A 392 -6.50 -15.15 44.28
N TYR A 393 -6.40 -13.88 43.89
CA TYR A 393 -5.15 -13.32 43.39
C TYR A 393 -4.09 -13.16 44.48
N ILE A 394 -4.49 -12.70 45.68
CA ILE A 394 -3.57 -12.53 46.81
C ILE A 394 -2.99 -13.89 47.23
N ASP A 395 -3.84 -14.89 47.42
CA ASP A 395 -3.43 -16.25 47.80
C ASP A 395 -2.47 -16.88 46.76
N SER A 396 -2.66 -16.57 45.47
CA SER A 396 -1.80 -17.07 44.40
C SER A 396 -0.42 -16.41 44.36
N ILE A 397 -0.29 -15.14 44.76
CA ILE A 397 1.01 -14.45 44.86
C ILE A 397 1.81 -15.04 46.02
N ASP A 398 1.16 -15.25 47.16
CA ASP A 398 1.83 -15.80 48.35
C ASP A 398 2.36 -17.21 48.08
N GLN A 399 1.67 -18.02 47.29
CA GLN A 399 2.18 -19.35 46.90
C GLN A 399 3.40 -19.26 45.98
N VAL A 400 3.45 -18.31 45.05
CA VAL A 400 4.61 -18.14 44.15
C VAL A 400 5.82 -17.59 44.89
N ILE A 401 5.63 -16.59 45.76
CA ILE A 401 6.72 -16.03 46.58
C ILE A 401 7.30 -17.09 47.52
N ASN A 402 6.48 -17.96 48.09
CA ASN A 402 6.93 -19.02 49.00
C ASN A 402 7.48 -20.27 48.29
N SER A 403 7.40 -20.35 46.95
CA SER A 403 7.93 -21.46 46.15
C SER A 403 9.09 -21.06 45.23
N SER A 404 9.46 -19.78 45.23
CA SER A 404 10.66 -19.21 44.58
C SER A 404 11.79 -19.08 45.60
#